data_AF-A0A2S4M2X2-F1
#
_entry.id   AF-A0A2S4M2X2-F1
#
_cell.length_a   1.000
_cell.length_b   1.000
_cell.length_c   1.000
_cell.angle_alpha   90.00
_cell.angle_beta   90.00
_cell.angle_gamma   90.00
#
_symmetry.space_group_name_H-M   'P 1'
#
loop_
_entity.id
_entity.type
_entity.pdbx_description
1 polymer ?
#
loop_
_entity_poly.entity_id
_entity_poly.type
_entity_poly.pdbx_seq_one_letter_code
_entity_poly.pdbx_strand_id
1 'polypeptide(L)'
;MDELISRIIAASGLDESLARKAIGIILAFLQKEGPPAEIGQLMTSLPGAQELADAESGAKGGLMGMVGGLMGGGGGVMALGGQLMGAGLSMGQIQSVSKEMFAVGREKAGEDTMGAIVGAIPGLGQFV
;
A
#
# COMPACT_ATOMS: atom_id res chain seq x y z
N MET A 1 -8.24 -3.77 11.38
CA MET A 1 -6.78 -3.57 11.26
C MET A 1 -5.95 -4.64 11.94
N ASP A 2 -6.23 -5.01 13.20
CA ASP A 2 -5.37 -5.90 13.99
C ASP A 2 -5.11 -7.27 13.36
N GLU A 3 -6.14 -7.85 12.72
CA GLU A 3 -6.02 -9.09 11.95
C GLU A 3 -4.99 -8.96 10.82
N LEU A 4 -5.05 -7.89 10.03
CA LEU A 4 -4.13 -7.62 8.92
C LEU A 4 -2.69 -7.44 9.42
N ILE A 5 -2.50 -6.66 10.47
CA ILE A 5 -1.20 -6.47 11.12
C ILE A 5 -0.63 -7.82 11.58
N SER A 6 -1.46 -8.63 12.27
CA SER A 6 -1.04 -9.93 12.80
C SER A 6 -0.63 -10.90 11.69
N ARG A 7 -1.40 -10.95 10.59
CA ARG A 7 -1.08 -11.76 9.42
C ARG A 7 0.22 -11.32 8.76
N ILE A 8 0.43 -10.01 8.60
CA ILE A 8 1.66 -9.47 8.04
C ILE A 8 2.86 -9.83 8.90
N ILE A 9 2.79 -9.64 10.23
CA ILE A 9 3.87 -10.02 11.15
C ILE A 9 4.19 -11.50 11.00
N ALA A 10 3.17 -12.38 10.98
CA ALA A 10 3.36 -13.81 10.85
C ALA A 10 4.01 -14.21 9.50
N ALA A 11 3.63 -13.56 8.40
CA ALA A 11 4.10 -13.90 7.04
C ALA A 11 5.47 -13.29 6.69
N SER A 12 5.86 -12.19 7.33
CA SER A 12 7.05 -11.41 6.97
C SER A 12 8.14 -11.38 8.06
N GLY A 13 7.79 -11.74 9.30
CA GLY A 13 8.69 -11.63 10.45
C GLY A 13 8.99 -10.18 10.86
N LEU A 14 8.22 -9.21 10.36
CA LEU A 14 8.33 -7.81 10.76
C LEU A 14 7.84 -7.62 12.20
N ASP A 15 8.39 -6.62 12.90
CA ASP A 15 7.78 -6.12 14.12
C ASP A 15 6.51 -5.31 13.81
N GLU A 16 5.70 -5.07 14.83
CA GLU A 16 4.41 -4.38 14.69
C GLU A 16 4.54 -2.95 14.14
N SER A 17 5.58 -2.21 14.54
CA SER A 17 5.79 -0.84 14.09
C SER A 17 6.08 -0.81 12.58
N LEU A 18 6.98 -1.69 12.14
CA LEU A 18 7.35 -1.79 10.73
C LEU A 18 6.20 -2.35 9.87
N ALA A 19 5.41 -3.28 10.40
CA ALA A 19 4.20 -3.78 9.75
C ALA A 19 3.17 -2.65 9.54
N ARG A 20 2.85 -1.89 10.59
CA ARG A 20 1.92 -0.75 10.51
C ARG A 20 2.38 0.29 9.49
N LYS A 21 3.68 0.62 9.52
CA LYS A 21 4.28 1.57 8.57
C LYS A 21 4.18 1.08 7.12
N ALA A 22 4.50 -0.19 6.87
CA ALA A 22 4.40 -0.78 5.53
C ALA A 22 2.95 -0.75 5.00
N ILE A 23 1.98 -1.09 5.85
CA ILE A 23 0.55 -1.00 5.53
C ILE A 23 0.18 0.45 5.17
N GLY A 24 0.57 1.42 6.01
CA GLY A 24 0.30 2.84 5.76
C GLY A 24 0.87 3.34 4.43
N ILE A 25 2.12 2.99 4.12
CA ILE A 25 2.79 3.36 2.85
C ILE A 25 2.01 2.79 1.65
N ILE A 26 1.61 1.52 1.72
CA ILE A 26 0.85 0.87 0.63
C ILE A 26 -0.53 1.53 0.47
N LEU A 27 -1.25 1.75 1.57
CA LEU A 27 -2.58 2.37 1.53
C LEU A 27 -2.52 3.80 1.00
N ALA A 28 -1.53 4.61 1.41
CA ALA A 28 -1.32 5.96 0.89
C ALA A 28 -1.00 5.96 -0.61
N PHE A 29 -0.17 5.01 -1.07
CA PHE A 29 0.09 4.82 -2.50
C PHE A 29 -1.18 4.45 -3.27
N LEU A 30 -1.98 3.52 -2.75
CA LEU A 30 -3.23 3.12 -3.37
C LEU A 30 -4.24 4.28 -3.45
N GLN A 31 -4.35 5.13 -2.43
CA GLN A 31 -5.18 6.35 -2.49
C GLN A 31 -4.73 7.34 -3.57
N LYS A 32 -3.43 7.41 -3.83
CA LYS A 32 -2.87 8.34 -4.79
C LYS A 32 -2.99 7.86 -6.24
N GLU A 33 -2.74 6.57 -6.47
CA GLU A 33 -2.60 6.00 -7.81
C GLU A 33 -3.80 5.15 -8.25
N GLY A 34 -4.64 4.73 -7.30
CA GLY A 34 -5.78 3.86 -7.54
C GLY A 34 -7.07 4.61 -7.89
N PRO A 35 -8.08 3.88 -8.41
CA PRO A 35 -9.35 4.47 -8.77
C PRO A 35 -10.16 4.82 -7.50
N PRO A 36 -10.63 6.08 -7.35
CA PRO A 36 -11.12 6.57 -6.05
C PRO A 36 -12.29 5.78 -5.45
N ALA A 37 -13.17 5.22 -6.29
CA ALA A 37 -14.36 4.50 -5.82
C ALA A 37 -13.97 3.19 -5.12
N GLU A 38 -13.13 2.39 -5.77
CA GLU A 38 -12.68 1.09 -5.29
C GLU A 38 -11.71 1.24 -4.12
N ILE A 39 -10.86 2.26 -4.13
CA ILE A 39 -10.05 2.59 -2.96
C ILE A 39 -10.94 3.00 -1.78
N GLY A 40 -11.98 3.80 -1.99
CA GLY A 40 -12.94 4.14 -0.94
C GLY A 40 -13.63 2.90 -0.35
N GLN A 41 -13.99 1.94 -1.20
CA GLN A 41 -14.55 0.65 -0.77
C GLN A 41 -13.54 -0.17 0.03
N LEU A 42 -12.29 -0.25 -0.40
CA LEU A 42 -11.21 -0.92 0.32
C LEU A 42 -10.99 -0.30 1.71
N MET A 43 -10.89 1.04 1.80
CA MET A 43 -10.68 1.75 3.06
C MET A 43 -11.85 1.54 4.03
N THR A 44 -13.08 1.55 3.52
CA THR A 44 -14.29 1.27 4.32
C THR A 44 -14.31 -0.17 4.83
N SER A 45 -13.77 -1.11 4.06
CA SER A 45 -13.71 -2.53 4.42
C SER A 45 -12.60 -2.87 5.41
N LEU A 46 -11.67 -1.93 5.64
CA LEU A 46 -10.53 -2.08 6.55
C LEU A 46 -10.55 -0.97 7.62
N PRO A 47 -11.30 -1.15 8.72
CA PRO A 47 -11.30 -0.19 9.82
C PRO A 47 -9.87 0.07 10.31
N GLY A 48 -9.46 1.35 10.39
CA GLY A 48 -8.10 1.80 10.70
C GLY A 48 -7.20 2.10 9.49
N ALA A 49 -7.65 1.79 8.27
CA ALA A 49 -6.85 1.94 7.06
C ALA A 49 -6.59 3.41 6.70
N GLN A 50 -7.60 4.26 6.86
CA GLN A 50 -7.47 5.69 6.54
C GLN A 50 -6.44 6.35 7.46
N GLU A 51 -6.47 6.04 8.76
CA GLU A 51 -5.54 6.60 9.74
C GLU A 51 -4.09 6.20 9.46
N LEU A 52 -3.85 4.94 9.05
CA LEU A 52 -2.51 4.48 8.66
C LEU A 52 -2.05 5.12 7.35
N ALA A 53 -2.95 5.28 6.37
CA ALA A 53 -2.64 5.95 5.11
C ALA A 53 -2.27 7.42 5.35
N ASP A 54 -3.05 8.14 6.18
CA ASP A 54 -2.84 9.54 6.48
C ASP A 54 -1.52 9.79 7.24
N ALA A 55 -1.12 8.85 8.09
CA ALA A 55 0.17 8.90 8.78
C ALA A 55 1.36 8.90 7.80
N GLU A 56 1.23 8.23 6.64
CA GLU A 56 2.30 8.08 5.65
C GLU A 56 2.13 9.00 4.42
N SER A 57 0.94 9.55 4.21
CA SER A 57 0.65 10.52 3.13
C SER A 57 1.35 11.87 3.35
N GLY A 58 1.63 12.21 4.62
CA GLY A 58 2.30 13.46 5.02
C GLY A 58 3.84 13.43 5.00
N ALA A 59 4.47 12.26 4.89
CA ALA A 59 5.89 12.14 5.21
C ALA A 59 6.84 12.81 4.19
N LYS A 60 6.52 12.93 2.89
CA LYS A 60 7.38 13.62 1.87
C LYS A 60 6.63 14.12 0.62
N GLY A 61 5.37 14.54 0.73
CA GLY A 61 4.51 14.86 -0.43
C GLY A 61 4.25 16.34 -0.73
N GLY A 62 4.54 17.25 0.20
CA GLY A 62 4.24 18.68 0.05
C GLY A 62 5.21 19.39 -0.89
N LEU A 63 4.70 20.01 -1.96
CA LEU A 63 5.38 20.85 -2.96
C LEU A 63 6.50 20.15 -3.79
N MET A 64 7.36 19.34 -3.17
CA MET A 64 8.47 18.63 -3.82
C MET A 64 8.01 17.43 -4.67
N GLY A 65 6.89 16.79 -4.29
CA GLY A 65 6.26 15.73 -5.08
C GLY A 65 5.60 16.23 -6.38
N MET A 66 5.09 17.46 -6.38
CA MET A 66 4.60 18.12 -7.59
C MET A 66 5.73 18.50 -8.55
N VAL A 67 6.87 18.97 -8.03
CA VAL A 67 8.04 19.27 -8.86
C VAL A 67 8.66 17.98 -9.44
N GLY A 68 8.73 16.90 -8.66
CA GLY A 68 9.16 15.59 -9.15
C GLY A 68 8.21 14.98 -10.19
N GLY A 69 6.90 15.12 -10.00
CA GLY A 69 5.87 14.66 -10.94
C GLY A 69 5.87 15.38 -12.29
N LEU A 70 6.41 16.60 -12.35
CA LEU A 70 6.54 17.37 -13.59
C LEU A 70 7.86 17.12 -14.35
N MET A 71 8.89 16.55 -13.70
CA MET A 71 10.23 16.39 -14.32
C MET A 71 10.68 14.95 -14.59
N GLY A 72 9.92 13.93 -14.21
CA GLY A 72 10.24 12.55 -14.57
C GLY A 72 9.24 11.56 -14.02
N GLY A 73 8.69 10.71 -14.89
CA GLY A 73 7.73 9.65 -14.59
C GLY A 73 8.25 8.59 -13.61
N GLY A 74 8.38 8.96 -12.34
CA GLY A 74 8.80 8.11 -11.22
C GLY A 74 7.69 7.88 -10.20
N GLY A 75 6.43 7.91 -10.62
CA GLY A 75 5.27 7.55 -9.79
C GLY A 75 4.71 6.22 -10.25
N GLY A 76 4.86 5.18 -9.45
CA GLY A 76 4.43 3.83 -9.78
C GLY A 76 4.96 2.81 -8.78
N VAL A 77 4.76 1.53 -9.05
CA VAL A 77 5.11 0.44 -8.13
C VAL A 77 6.59 0.37 -7.75
N MET A 78 7.49 0.89 -8.60
CA MET A 78 8.92 1.02 -8.29
C MET A 78 9.18 2.06 -7.19
N ALA A 79 8.45 3.17 -7.19
CA ALA A 79 8.55 4.18 -6.14
C ALA A 79 8.02 3.64 -4.81
N LEU A 80 6.90 2.90 -4.84
CA LEU A 80 6.38 2.18 -3.68
C LEU A 80 7.43 1.22 -3.10
N GLY A 81 8.04 0.38 -3.94
CA GLY A 81 9.12 -0.51 -3.53
C GLY A 81 10.30 0.23 -2.90
N GLY A 82 10.69 1.37 -3.50
CA GLY A 82 11.73 2.26 -2.94
C GLY A 82 11.38 2.83 -1.57
N GLN A 83 10.12 3.25 -1.36
CA GLN A 83 9.66 3.76 -0.06
C GLN A 83 9.65 2.67 1.01
N LEU A 84 9.19 1.45 0.68
CA LEU A 84 9.19 0.32 1.60
C LEU A 84 10.61 -0.12 1.97
N MET A 85 11.52 -0.19 0.98
CA MET A 85 12.94 -0.45 1.26
C MET A 85 13.56 0.65 2.12
N GLY A 86 13.27 1.92 1.84
CA GLY A 86 13.71 3.05 2.65
C GLY A 86 13.12 3.07 4.06
N ALA A 87 11.99 2.41 4.28
CA ALA A 87 11.43 2.17 5.61
C ALA A 87 12.12 1.02 6.36
N GLY A 88 12.95 0.22 5.69
CA GLY A 88 13.72 -0.86 6.28
C GLY A 88 13.30 -2.27 5.83
N LEU A 89 12.37 -2.41 4.89
CA LEU A 89 11.92 -3.71 4.42
C LEU A 89 12.88 -4.29 3.38
N SER A 90 13.17 -5.58 3.50
CA SER A 90 13.80 -6.35 2.42
C SER A 90 12.81 -6.66 1.29
N MET A 91 13.31 -7.01 0.11
CA MET A 91 12.44 -7.42 -1.01
C MET A 91 11.53 -8.60 -0.69
N GLY A 92 12.02 -9.60 0.07
CA GLY A 92 11.20 -10.74 0.50
C GLY A 92 10.06 -10.32 1.43
N GLN A 93 10.34 -9.40 2.36
CA GLN A 93 9.31 -8.85 3.25
C GLN A 93 8.29 -8.01 2.50
N ILE A 94 8.71 -7.21 1.51
CA ILE A 94 7.80 -6.45 0.64
C ILE A 94 6.83 -7.40 -0.05
N GLN A 95 7.33 -8.49 -0.63
CA GLN A 95 6.47 -9.50 -1.27
C GLN A 95 5.49 -10.15 -0.29
N SER A 96 5.94 -10.54 0.92
CA SER A 96 5.04 -11.10 1.93
C SER A 96 3.95 -10.11 2.34
N VAL A 97 4.31 -8.85 2.59
CA VAL A 97 3.35 -7.78 2.94
C VAL A 97 2.35 -7.56 1.82
N SER A 98 2.81 -7.41 0.57
CA SER A 98 1.93 -7.18 -0.60
C SER A 98 0.92 -8.31 -0.78
N LYS A 99 1.34 -9.57 -0.63
CA LYS A 99 0.46 -10.73 -0.75
C LYS A 99 -0.61 -10.77 0.33
N GLU A 100 -0.24 -10.53 1.59
CA GLU A 100 -1.22 -10.50 2.69
C GLU A 100 -2.19 -9.31 2.56
N MET A 101 -1.68 -8.13 2.19
CA MET A 101 -2.52 -6.97 1.90
C MET A 101 -3.57 -7.27 0.83
N PHE A 102 -3.17 -7.96 -0.24
CA PHE A 102 -4.06 -8.28 -1.34
C PHE A 102 -5.04 -9.40 -0.99
N ALA A 103 -4.59 -10.43 -0.27
CA ALA A 103 -5.43 -11.50 0.23
C ALA A 103 -6.53 -10.96 1.16
N VAL A 104 -6.15 -10.17 2.17
CA VAL A 104 -7.11 -9.53 3.07
C VAL A 104 -7.99 -8.53 2.31
N GLY A 105 -7.43 -7.77 1.37
CA GLY A 105 -8.20 -6.89 0.49
C GLY A 105 -9.31 -7.64 -0.25
N ARG A 106 -9.01 -8.81 -0.83
CA ARG A 106 -10.02 -9.64 -1.52
C ARG A 106 -11.05 -10.20 -0.55
N GLU A 107 -10.62 -10.66 0.62
CA GLU A 107 -11.52 -11.21 1.65
C GLU A 107 -12.51 -10.17 2.18
N LYS A 108 -12.09 -8.90 2.32
CA LYS A 108 -12.90 -7.85 2.95
C LYS A 108 -13.62 -6.96 1.92
N ALA A 109 -12.96 -6.56 0.84
CA ALA A 109 -13.49 -5.65 -0.17
C ALA A 109 -14.00 -6.35 -1.45
N GLY A 110 -13.74 -7.65 -1.59
CA GLY A 110 -14.17 -8.47 -2.73
C GLY A 110 -13.17 -8.52 -3.88
N GLU A 111 -13.26 -9.57 -4.70
CA GLU A 111 -12.36 -9.77 -5.85
C GLU A 111 -12.52 -8.70 -6.93
N ASP A 112 -13.74 -8.24 -7.20
CA ASP A 112 -14.00 -7.23 -8.23
C ASP A 112 -13.31 -5.90 -7.88
N THR A 113 -13.48 -5.43 -6.65
CA THR A 113 -12.85 -4.21 -6.12
C THR A 113 -11.32 -4.29 -6.23
N MET A 114 -10.74 -5.41 -5.75
CA MET A 114 -9.30 -5.60 -5.79
C MET A 114 -8.76 -5.80 -7.20
N GLY A 115 -9.52 -6.45 -8.08
CA GLY A 115 -9.20 -6.64 -9.48
C GLY A 115 -9.16 -5.32 -10.25
N ALA A 116 -10.13 -4.44 -10.00
CA ALA A 116 -10.15 -3.10 -10.58
C ALA A 116 -8.95 -2.25 -10.12
N ILE A 117 -8.58 -2.31 -8.84
CA ILE A 117 -7.40 -1.63 -8.30
C ILE A 117 -6.11 -2.12 -8.99
N VAL A 118 -5.93 -3.44 -9.12
CA VAL A 118 -4.75 -4.02 -9.79
C VAL A 118 -4.72 -3.71 -11.28
N GLY A 119 -5.86 -3.72 -11.95
CA GLY A 119 -5.97 -3.37 -13.36
C GLY A 119 -5.70 -1.90 -13.65
N ALA A 120 -6.00 -1.01 -12.70
CA ALA A 120 -5.81 0.43 -12.83
C ALA A 120 -4.36 0.88 -12.59
N ILE A 121 -3.59 0.16 -11.77
CA ILE A 121 -2.23 0.56 -11.38
C ILE A 121 -1.18 -0.26 -12.15
N PRO A 122 -0.43 0.35 -13.10
CA PRO A 122 0.57 -0.36 -13.90
C PRO A 122 1.63 -1.03 -13.04
N GLY A 123 1.83 -2.33 -13.26
CA GLY A 123 2.84 -3.14 -12.58
C GLY A 123 2.44 -3.66 -11.20
N LEU A 124 1.28 -3.28 -10.64
CA LEU A 124 0.86 -3.74 -9.31
C LEU A 124 0.65 -5.26 -9.28
N GLY A 125 0.12 -5.84 -10.37
CA GLY A 125 -0.03 -7.28 -10.53
C GLY A 125 1.27 -8.09 -10.55
N GLN A 126 2.44 -7.46 -10.56
CA GLN A 126 3.73 -8.18 -10.42
C GLN A 126 4.11 -8.43 -8.96
N PHE A 127 3.46 -7.75 -8.01
CA PHE A 127 3.74 -7.83 -6.58
C PHE A 127 2.73 -8.69 -5.82
N VAL A 128 1.60 -9.04 -6.45
CA VAL A 128 0.45 -9.71 -5.83
C VAL A 128 0.04 -10.99 -6.53
#